data_AF-A0A0C3D3A0-F1
#
_entry.id   AF-A0A0C3D3A0-F1
#
_cell.length_a   1.000
_cell.length_b   1.000
_cell.length_c   1.000
_cell.angle_alpha   90.00
_cell.angle_beta   90.00
_cell.angle_gamma   90.00
#
_symmetry.space_group_name_H-M   'P 1'
#
loop_
_entity.id
_entity.type
_entity.pdbx_description
1 polymer ?
#
loop_
_entity_poly.entity_id
_entity_poly.type
_entity_poly.pdbx_seq_one_letter_code
_entity_poly.pdbx_strand_id
1 'polypeptide(L)'
;MILDRPRKYGGYEIDRVPGNFSAVSDGIKLGDYGHFTDSKEFRCEGNLFANLESLSLMADITPRQHKPSSYVTACNLTDFDYFNLYKPLMLSLPSNDDLKSLLTSLSTRLTNRYLVTRAIQYFDDPGSSIVRYLCDIAKPFVWYRSENTGSASEERSGNE
;
A
#
# COMPACT_ATOMS: atom_id res chain seq x y z
N MET A 1 -26.32 -12.21 -14.24
CA MET A 1 -25.76 -11.49 -13.07
C MET A 1 -24.26 -11.75 -13.06
N ILE A 2 -23.45 -10.78 -13.46
CA ILE A 2 -21.99 -10.86 -13.38
C ILE A 2 -21.62 -10.34 -11.98
N LEU A 3 -21.12 -11.22 -11.12
CA LEU A 3 -20.59 -10.85 -9.81
C LEU A 3 -19.23 -10.21 -10.04
N ASP A 4 -19.19 -8.89 -10.15
CA ASP A 4 -17.97 -8.11 -10.25
C ASP A 4 -17.29 -8.04 -8.87
N ARG A 5 -16.72 -9.17 -8.44
CA ARG A 5 -15.91 -9.25 -7.23
C ARG A 5 -14.49 -8.82 -7.62
N PRO A 6 -13.86 -7.85 -6.92
CA PRO A 6 -12.50 -7.45 -7.27
C PRO A 6 -11.58 -8.65 -7.25
N ARG A 7 -10.91 -8.88 -8.38
CA ARG A 7 -9.97 -9.98 -8.57
C ARG A 7 -8.81 -9.79 -7.59
N LYS A 8 -8.74 -10.71 -6.62
CA LYS A 8 -7.61 -10.81 -5.70
C LYS A 8 -6.58 -11.73 -6.31
N TYR A 9 -5.37 -11.21 -6.48
CA TYR A 9 -4.23 -11.96 -6.96
C TYR A 9 -3.35 -12.36 -5.77
N GLY A 10 -3.13 -13.66 -5.61
CA GLY A 10 -2.31 -14.24 -4.55
C GLY A 10 -1.01 -14.82 -5.09
N GLY A 11 0.07 -14.64 -4.33
CA GLY A 11 1.32 -15.39 -4.48
C GLY A 11 2.38 -14.72 -5.34
N TYR A 12 3.11 -13.76 -4.75
CA TYR A 12 4.41 -13.30 -5.24
C TYR A 12 5.37 -13.26 -4.07
N GLU A 13 6.53 -13.91 -4.16
CA GLU A 13 7.62 -13.65 -3.21
C GLU A 13 8.35 -12.37 -3.62
N ILE A 14 8.10 -11.27 -2.91
CA ILE A 14 8.96 -10.08 -2.95
C ILE A 14 9.87 -10.17 -1.75
N ASP A 15 11.19 -10.18 -1.96
CA ASP A 15 12.15 -10.34 -0.87
C ASP A 15 11.82 -11.58 0.00
N ARG A 16 11.26 -12.64 -0.62
CA ARG A 16 10.73 -13.86 0.02
C ARG A 16 9.47 -13.67 0.89
N VAL A 17 8.75 -12.57 0.72
CA VAL A 17 7.48 -12.29 1.42
C VAL A 17 6.31 -12.36 0.43
N PRO A 18 5.36 -13.30 0.63
CA PRO A 18 4.11 -13.31 -0.14
C PRO A 18 3.29 -12.06 0.13
N GLY A 19 2.79 -11.41 -0.92
CA GLY A 19 1.76 -10.37 -0.76
C GLY A 19 0.48 -10.68 -1.52
N ASN A 20 -0.53 -9.84 -1.28
CA ASN A 20 -1.82 -9.90 -1.96
C ASN A 20 -2.00 -8.63 -2.77
N PHE A 21 -2.14 -8.76 -4.09
CA PHE A 21 -2.46 -7.62 -4.95
C PHE A 21 -3.93 -7.64 -5.33
N SER A 22 -4.51 -6.46 -5.51
CA SER A 22 -5.83 -6.29 -6.11
C SER A 22 -5.68 -5.62 -7.47
N ALA A 23 -6.45 -6.08 -8.46
CA ALA A 23 -6.69 -5.28 -9.65
C ALA A 23 -7.49 -4.04 -9.25
N VAL A 24 -7.02 -2.89 -9.70
CA VAL A 24 -7.63 -1.59 -9.45
C VAL A 24 -7.98 -0.93 -10.77
N SER A 25 -8.91 0.02 -10.74
CA SER A 25 -9.27 0.81 -11.91
C SER A 25 -8.06 1.59 -12.45
N ASP A 26 -8.10 1.89 -13.74
CA ASP A 26 -7.05 2.67 -14.39
C ASP A 26 -6.81 4.01 -13.67
N GLY A 27 -5.53 4.30 -13.41
CA GLY A 27 -5.09 5.56 -12.79
C GLY A 27 -4.73 5.47 -11.31
N ILE A 28 -5.03 4.36 -10.61
CA ILE A 28 -4.56 4.15 -9.23
C ILE A 28 -3.04 3.91 -9.25
N LYS A 29 -2.32 4.68 -8.44
CA LYS A 29 -0.86 4.68 -8.37
C LYS A 29 -0.34 4.55 -6.95
N LEU A 30 0.96 4.31 -6.84
CA LEU A 30 1.65 4.25 -5.55
C LEU A 30 1.38 5.52 -4.73
N GLY A 31 1.15 5.35 -3.43
CA GLY A 31 0.91 6.46 -2.50
C GLY A 31 -0.50 7.04 -2.56
N ASP A 32 -1.37 6.56 -3.46
CA ASP A 32 -2.79 6.93 -3.43
C ASP A 32 -3.45 6.43 -2.15
N TYR A 33 -4.32 7.26 -1.58
CA TYR A 33 -5.13 6.89 -0.42
C TYR A 33 -6.59 7.20 -0.68
N GLY A 34 -7.47 6.47 0.01
CA GLY A 34 -8.91 6.54 -0.22
C GLY A 34 -9.69 5.52 0.57
N HIS A 35 -10.86 5.12 0.09
CA HIS A 35 -11.71 4.14 0.76
C HIS A 35 -12.26 3.11 -0.23
N PHE A 36 -12.73 1.97 0.29
CA PHE A 36 -13.48 1.00 -0.50
C PHE A 36 -14.98 1.32 -0.42
N THR A 37 -15.65 1.28 -1.56
CA THR A 37 -17.12 1.34 -1.63
C THR A 37 -17.74 0.00 -1.21
N ASP A 38 -19.06 -0.04 -1.07
CA ASP A 38 -19.81 -1.28 -0.82
C ASP A 38 -19.62 -2.32 -1.93
N SER A 39 -19.33 -1.87 -3.17
CA SER A 39 -18.97 -2.73 -4.30
C SER A 39 -17.52 -3.23 -4.25
N LYS A 40 -16.75 -2.90 -3.19
CA LYS A 40 -15.32 -3.21 -3.02
C LYS A 40 -14.42 -2.56 -4.06
N GLU A 41 -14.89 -1.49 -4.70
CA GLU A 41 -14.10 -0.66 -5.59
C GLU A 41 -13.28 0.34 -4.76
N PHE A 42 -12.00 0.48 -5.05
CA PHE A 42 -11.16 1.47 -4.38
C PHE A 42 -11.38 2.86 -4.99
N ARG A 43 -11.84 3.82 -4.19
CA ARG A 43 -12.01 5.22 -4.59
C ARG A 43 -10.86 6.05 -4.04
N CYS A 44 -10.01 6.53 -4.95
CA CYS A 44 -8.91 7.43 -4.63
C CYS A 44 -9.43 8.83 -4.25
N GLU A 45 -8.86 9.41 -3.21
CA GLU A 45 -9.22 10.75 -2.70
C GLU A 45 -8.01 11.68 -2.60
N GLY A 46 -6.81 11.14 -2.73
CA GLY A 46 -5.58 11.92 -2.71
C GLY A 46 -4.36 11.03 -2.81
N ASN A 47 -3.19 11.65 -2.82
CA ASN A 47 -1.91 10.96 -2.96
C ASN A 47 -0.88 11.52 -1.97
N LEU A 48 -0.11 10.62 -1.33
CA LEU A 48 0.92 11.00 -0.35
C LEU A 48 1.97 11.95 -0.93
N PHE A 49 2.42 11.72 -2.15
CA PHE A 49 3.45 12.54 -2.80
C PHE A 49 2.93 13.95 -3.09
N ALA A 50 1.67 14.06 -3.53
CA ALA A 50 1.01 15.36 -3.70
C ALA A 50 0.85 16.10 -2.35
N ASN A 51 0.50 15.38 -1.28
CA ASN A 51 0.41 15.97 0.05
C ASN A 51 1.78 16.46 0.55
N LEU A 52 2.85 15.70 0.31
CA LEU A 52 4.21 16.08 0.68
C LEU A 52 4.60 17.42 0.06
N GLU A 53 4.37 17.55 -1.26
CA GLU A 53 4.63 18.77 -2.00
C GLU A 53 3.79 19.95 -1.46
N SER A 54 2.51 19.72 -1.17
CA SER A 54 1.62 20.76 -0.61
C SER A 54 2.02 21.24 0.79
N LEU A 55 2.66 20.37 1.59
CA LEU A 55 3.09 20.67 2.95
C LEU A 55 4.54 21.16 3.03
N SER A 56 5.23 21.25 1.89
CA SER A 56 6.66 21.59 1.81
C SER A 56 7.53 20.72 2.73
N LEU A 57 7.13 19.45 2.93
CA LEU A 57 7.87 18.51 3.78
C LEU A 57 8.99 17.86 2.99
N MET A 58 10.19 17.84 3.54
CA MET A 58 11.35 17.13 2.97
C MET A 58 11.47 15.75 3.60
N ALA A 59 10.52 14.86 3.33
CA ALA A 59 10.63 13.46 3.72
C ALA A 59 11.23 12.67 2.55
N ASP A 60 12.29 11.89 2.81
CA ASP A 60 12.81 10.96 1.79
C ASP A 60 11.89 9.73 1.70
N ILE A 61 10.81 9.93 0.96
CA ILE A 61 9.83 8.88 0.64
C ILE A 61 10.03 8.32 -0.77
N THR A 62 11.24 8.45 -1.33
CA THR A 62 11.54 8.00 -2.68
C THR A 62 11.06 6.54 -2.88
N PRO A 63 10.18 6.28 -3.86
CA PRO A 63 9.71 4.93 -4.14
C PRO A 63 10.87 3.96 -4.37
N ARG A 64 10.83 2.81 -3.69
CA ARG A 64 11.78 1.75 -3.95
C ARG A 64 11.33 0.96 -5.17
N GLN A 65 12.19 0.92 -6.18
CA GLN A 65 12.00 0.08 -7.34
C GLN A 65 12.60 -1.30 -7.08
N HIS A 66 11.78 -2.32 -7.30
CA HIS A 66 12.21 -3.71 -7.27
C HIS A 66 12.19 -4.23 -8.69
N LYS A 67 13.26 -4.93 -9.07
CA LYS A 67 13.33 -5.64 -10.34
C LYS A 67 12.95 -7.10 -10.10
N PRO A 68 11.68 -7.48 -10.30
CA PRO A 68 11.32 -8.89 -10.29
C PRO A 68 12.09 -9.64 -11.40
N SER A 69 12.21 -10.96 -11.26
CA SER A 69 12.69 -11.80 -12.35
C SER A 69 11.85 -11.58 -13.61
N SER A 70 12.44 -11.81 -14.80
CA SER A 70 11.83 -11.53 -16.11
C SER A 70 10.48 -12.20 -16.36
N TYR A 71 10.12 -13.19 -15.55
CA TYR A 71 8.83 -13.87 -15.57
C TYR A 71 8.24 -13.86 -14.17
N VAL A 72 7.08 -13.22 -14.01
CA VAL A 72 6.25 -13.29 -12.81
C VAL A 72 4.87 -13.76 -13.23
N THR A 73 4.39 -14.83 -12.60
CA THR A 73 3.03 -15.32 -12.80
C THR A 73 2.17 -14.90 -11.60
N ALA A 74 1.08 -14.18 -11.86
CA ALA A 74 0.08 -13.84 -10.86
C ALA A 74 -1.08 -14.83 -10.93
N CYS A 75 -1.53 -15.36 -9.79
CA CYS A 75 -2.68 -16.25 -9.73
C CYS A 75 -3.91 -15.48 -9.23
N ASN A 76 -4.99 -15.45 -10.02
CA ASN A 76 -6.28 -14.96 -9.56
C ASN A 76 -6.93 -16.01 -8.65
N LEU A 77 -7.03 -15.71 -7.36
CA LEU A 77 -7.57 -16.64 -6.36
C LEU A 77 -9.07 -16.94 -6.55
N THR A 78 -9.78 -16.14 -7.33
CA THR A 78 -11.23 -16.30 -7.55
C THR A 78 -11.51 -17.30 -8.66
N ASP A 79 -10.73 -17.24 -9.74
CA ASP A 79 -11.00 -17.98 -10.98
C ASP A 79 -9.92 -19.05 -11.26
N PHE A 80 -8.87 -19.14 -10.43
CA PHE A 80 -7.68 -19.98 -10.63
C PHE A 80 -6.93 -19.71 -11.96
N ASP A 81 -7.20 -18.57 -12.59
CA ASP A 81 -6.50 -18.13 -13.78
C ASP A 81 -5.11 -17.60 -13.44
N TYR A 82 -4.12 -18.04 -14.22
CA TYR A 82 -2.75 -17.57 -14.14
C TYR A 82 -2.49 -16.52 -15.21
N PHE A 83 -1.91 -15.39 -14.82
CA PHE A 83 -1.53 -14.30 -15.72
C PHE A 83 -0.03 -14.10 -15.67
N ASN A 84 0.61 -14.11 -16.84
CA ASN A 84 2.03 -13.80 -16.95
C ASN A 84 2.19 -12.29 -17.05
N LEU A 85 2.82 -11.69 -16.05
CA LEU A 85 3.15 -10.27 -16.05
C LEU A 85 4.41 -10.08 -16.88
N TYR A 86 4.29 -9.42 -18.04
CA TYR A 86 5.43 -9.14 -18.88
C TYR A 86 6.17 -7.88 -18.38
N LYS A 87 7.46 -8.03 -18.07
CA LYS A 87 8.35 -6.97 -17.54
C LYS A 87 7.72 -6.17 -16.39
N PRO A 88 7.35 -6.83 -15.27
CA PRO A 88 6.70 -6.12 -14.18
C PRO A 88 7.68 -5.11 -13.57
N LEU A 89 7.24 -3.86 -13.44
CA LEU A 89 7.95 -2.84 -12.68
C LEU A 89 7.24 -2.69 -11.35
N MET A 90 7.93 -3.06 -10.27
CA MET A 90 7.34 -2.98 -8.94
C MET A 90 7.90 -1.81 -8.16
N LEU A 91 7.01 -1.02 -7.59
CA LEU A 91 7.32 0.11 -6.75
C LEU A 91 6.72 -0.10 -5.37
N SER A 92 7.44 0.29 -4.32
CA SER A 92 6.92 0.29 -2.95
C SER A 92 7.29 1.57 -2.22
N LEU A 93 6.46 1.97 -1.26
CA LEU A 93 6.84 3.00 -0.30
C LEU A 93 8.02 2.52 0.56
N PRO A 94 8.95 3.41 0.95
CA PRO A 94 10.07 3.02 1.80
C PRO A 94 9.60 2.78 3.24
N SER A 95 10.00 1.67 3.84
CA SER A 95 9.74 1.40 5.27
C SER A 95 10.79 2.08 6.17
N ASN A 96 10.89 3.41 6.11
CA ASN A 96 11.82 4.21 6.92
C ASN A 96 11.05 5.12 7.92
N ASP A 97 11.80 5.78 8.81
CA ASP A 97 11.20 6.65 9.83
C ASP A 97 10.63 7.95 9.26
N ASP A 98 11.11 8.40 8.10
CA ASP A 98 10.57 9.56 7.38
C ASP A 98 9.14 9.28 6.89
N LEU A 99 8.89 8.11 6.29
CA LEU A 99 7.54 7.70 5.91
C LEU A 99 6.65 7.60 7.15
N LYS A 100 7.13 7.00 8.25
CA LYS A 100 6.34 6.91 9.50
C LYS A 100 5.98 8.30 10.03
N SER A 101 6.92 9.23 10.01
CA SER A 101 6.73 10.61 10.45
C SER A 101 5.71 11.34 9.58
N LEU A 102 5.78 11.15 8.26
CA LEU A 102 4.81 11.68 7.31
C LEU A 102 3.41 11.08 7.51
N LEU A 103 3.30 9.76 7.69
CA LEU A 103 2.02 9.12 7.97
C LEU A 103 1.43 9.59 9.30
N THR A 104 2.28 9.85 10.29
CA THR A 104 1.88 10.41 11.59
C THR A 104 1.34 11.83 11.43
N SER A 105 2.02 12.69 10.67
CA SER A 105 1.55 14.07 10.43
C SER A 105 0.25 14.11 9.62
N LEU A 106 0.05 13.13 8.72
CA LEU A 106 -1.15 12.98 7.91
C LEU A 106 -2.24 12.12 8.57
N SER A 107 -2.03 11.62 9.79
CA SER A 107 -2.90 10.61 10.42
C SER A 107 -4.38 11.01 10.48
N THR A 108 -4.67 12.27 10.78
CA THR A 108 -6.04 12.80 10.81
C THR A 108 -6.69 12.81 9.43
N ARG A 109 -5.92 13.14 8.38
CA ARG A 109 -6.39 13.11 6.98
C ARG A 109 -6.56 11.69 6.45
N LEU A 110 -5.71 10.77 6.90
CA LEU A 110 -5.72 9.36 6.53
C LEU A 110 -6.64 8.51 7.41
N THR A 111 -7.35 9.12 8.35
CA THR A 111 -8.26 8.41 9.25
C THR A 111 -9.34 7.68 8.44
N ASN A 112 -9.50 6.37 8.71
CA ASN A 112 -10.39 5.47 7.97
C ASN A 112 -10.10 5.32 6.47
N ARG A 113 -8.91 5.73 6.03
CA ARG A 113 -8.46 5.53 4.65
C ARG A 113 -7.57 4.31 4.54
N TYR A 114 -7.51 3.77 3.34
CA TYR A 114 -6.53 2.77 2.92
C TYR A 114 -5.49 3.45 2.03
N LEU A 115 -4.29 2.89 1.99
CA LEU A 115 -3.13 3.42 1.30
C LEU A 115 -2.56 2.37 0.35
N VAL A 116 -2.28 2.78 -0.89
CA VAL A 116 -1.52 1.98 -1.86
C VAL A 116 -0.04 2.01 -1.47
N THR A 117 0.46 0.93 -0.90
CA THR A 117 1.83 0.82 -0.40
C THR A 117 2.78 0.16 -1.39
N ARG A 118 2.25 -0.65 -2.31
CA ARG A 118 2.98 -1.25 -3.42
C ARG A 118 2.15 -1.20 -4.70
N ALA A 119 2.81 -1.04 -5.83
CA ALA A 119 2.19 -1.11 -7.14
C ALA A 119 3.09 -1.90 -8.09
N ILE A 120 2.51 -2.84 -8.82
CA ILE A 120 3.14 -3.50 -9.97
C ILE A 120 2.53 -2.93 -11.23
N GLN A 121 3.37 -2.34 -12.06
CA GLN A 121 3.06 -2.00 -13.43
C GLN A 121 3.39 -3.18 -14.33
N TYR A 122 2.48 -3.57 -15.22
CA TYR A 122 2.70 -4.68 -16.14
C TYR A 122 1.96 -4.50 -17.47
N PHE A 123 2.30 -5.35 -18.44
CA PHE A 123 1.62 -5.46 -19.74
C PHE A 123 0.95 -6.83 -19.86
N ASP A 124 -0.25 -6.87 -20.47
CA ASP A 124 -0.98 -8.12 -20.73
C ASP A 124 -0.27 -9.00 -21.78
N ASP A 125 0.41 -8.37 -22.75
CA ASP A 125 1.11 -9.04 -23.85
C ASP A 125 2.35 -8.23 -24.29
N PRO A 126 3.44 -8.87 -24.74
CA PRO A 126 4.66 -8.23 -25.27
C PRO A 126 4.49 -7.18 -26.38
N GLY A 127 3.32 -7.01 -27.00
CA GLY A 127 3.05 -5.93 -27.96
C GLY A 127 2.09 -4.85 -27.47
N SER A 128 1.53 -4.99 -26.27
CA SER A 128 0.52 -4.06 -25.76
C SER A 128 1.12 -2.74 -25.29
N SER A 129 0.49 -1.62 -25.65
CA SER A 129 0.76 -0.31 -25.06
C SER A 129 -0.08 -0.04 -23.81
N ILE A 130 -1.06 -0.90 -23.52
CA ILE A 130 -1.92 -0.76 -22.35
C ILE A 130 -1.15 -1.25 -21.13
N VAL A 131 -0.82 -0.29 -20.27
CA VAL A 131 -0.22 -0.53 -18.97
C VAL A 131 -1.34 -0.80 -17.97
N ARG A 132 -1.23 -1.91 -17.23
CA ARG A 132 -2.10 -2.22 -16.10
C ARG A 132 -1.35 -2.14 -14.78
N TYR A 133 -2.12 -2.00 -13.70
CA TYR A 133 -1.60 -1.93 -12.35
C TYR A 133 -2.23 -2.97 -11.44
N LEU A 134 -1.39 -3.60 -10.63
CA LEU A 134 -1.78 -4.40 -9.47
C LEU A 134 -1.30 -3.67 -8.22
N CYS A 135 -2.19 -3.47 -7.26
CA CYS A 135 -1.88 -2.65 -6.08
C CYS A 135 -2.02 -3.45 -4.79
N ASP A 136 -1.05 -3.25 -3.88
CA ASP A 136 -1.15 -3.70 -2.50
C ASP A 136 -1.68 -2.52 -1.69
N ILE A 137 -2.85 -2.74 -1.12
CA ILE A 137 -3.62 -1.71 -0.42
C ILE A 137 -3.68 -2.12 1.05
N ALA A 138 -2.98 -1.37 1.87
CA ALA A 138 -2.96 -1.59 3.31
C ALA A 138 -3.72 -0.48 4.01
N LYS A 139 -4.39 -0.81 5.11
CA LYS A 139 -4.79 0.24 6.05
C LYS A 139 -3.47 0.77 6.65
N PRO A 140 -3.10 2.05 6.49
CA PRO A 140 -2.02 2.60 7.27
C PRO A 140 -2.47 2.40 8.71
N PHE A 141 -1.78 1.53 9.45
CA PHE A 141 -2.14 1.25 10.83
C PHE A 141 -2.37 2.58 11.53
N VAL A 142 -3.39 2.65 12.37
CA VAL A 142 -3.41 3.72 13.35
C VAL A 142 -2.22 3.39 14.24
N TRP A 143 -1.06 4.02 13.98
CA TRP A 143 0.05 4.03 14.92
C TRP A 143 -0.49 4.76 16.13
N TYR A 144 -1.22 4.02 16.98
CA TYR A 144 -1.58 4.46 18.31
C TYR A 144 -0.25 4.87 18.92
N ARG A 145 -0.14 6.17 19.22
CA ARG A 145 0.69 6.65 20.31
C ARG A 145 0.45 5.64 21.43
N SER A 146 1.50 4.95 21.87
CA SER A 146 1.43 4.15 23.09
C SER A 146 1.16 5.11 24.24
N GLU A 147 -0.10 5.47 24.42
CA GLU A 147 -0.61 5.94 25.69
C GLU A 147 -0.63 4.71 26.58
N ASN A 148 -0.02 4.83 27.76
CA ASN A 148 -0.03 3.87 28.86
C ASN A 148 1.09 2.81 28.93
N THR A 149 2.29 3.25 29.33
CA THR A 149 2.88 2.84 30.64
C THR A 149 3.93 3.86 31.08
N GLY A 150 3.49 5.10 31.27
CA GLY A 150 4.18 6.05 32.13
C GLY A 150 3.50 6.01 33.50
N SER A 151 4.00 5.17 34.40
CA SER A 151 3.70 5.24 35.83
C SER A 151 5.01 5.20 36.61
N ALA A 152 5.81 6.23 36.43
CA ALA A 152 6.46 6.89 37.56
C ALA A 152 5.47 8.01 37.96
N SER A 153 5.04 8.20 39.20
CA SER A 153 5.74 8.09 40.48
C SER A 153 4.70 8.08 41.61
N GLU A 154 4.92 7.32 42.69
CA GLU A 154 4.81 7.89 44.04
C GLU A 154 5.60 7.05 45.04
N GLU A 155 6.70 7.64 45.46
CA GLU A 155 7.48 7.36 46.65
C GLU A 155 6.54 7.44 47.86
N ARG A 156 6.38 6.35 48.62
CA ARG A 156 5.84 6.43 49.98
C ARG A 156 6.85 5.84 50.94
N SER A 157 7.56 6.75 51.60
CA SER A 157 8.33 6.48 52.80
C SER A 157 7.45 5.82 53.86
N GLY A 158 8.01 4.79 54.49
CA GLY A 158 7.46 4.16 55.68
C GLY A 158 8.60 3.93 56.65
N ASN A 159 8.79 4.90 57.54
CA ASN A 159 9.61 4.78 58.73
C ASN A 159 8.87 3.88 59.73
N GLU A 160 9.50 2.84 60.26
CA GLU A 160 9.98 2.74 61.67
C GLU A 160 10.74 1.41 61.86
#